data_AF-A0A843ADY6-F1
#
_entry.id   AF-A0A843ADY6-F1
#
_cell.length_a   1.000
_cell.length_b   1.000
_cell.length_c   1.000
_cell.angle_alpha   90.00
_cell.angle_beta   90.00
_cell.angle_gamma   90.00
#
_symmetry.space_group_name_H-M   'P 1'
#
loop_
_entity.id
_entity.type
_entity.pdbx_description
1 polymer ?
#
loop_
_entity_poly.entity_id
_entity_poly.type
_entity_poly.pdbx_seq_one_letter_code
_entity_poly.pdbx_strand_id
1 'polypeptide(L)'
;MGFKKLMIVLSCILVLFLFVGAVSSATLNETEMKDSSSAVKNYTDTNSKLPKYVDISDKNNSMPSYLNSLVTYTLQLNKSNKNPVTIKSVGAPTGPSGTATGTLTKAQYLTMANNIKNFINTNGVAPNYASSSLGNIRYESLVYAYARIVNYYHVNGVLPNSVTITQISGVNSAGVIVDNLPPTVSINLAGGTYNSIKNVTITATDSRDANPKVYYSINNGTWVNKVKTVTLTLGAGETVLKYYAIDSKGNPSATKTVTYNINIANSNTTKFSLEDLKYAANSVQAHVEVNHRLPENITINGITINMAQFLKLLSISIININNGTNSSIELENATTVVSSENLNKSRSLNKTDYLSLANSIKSYMDTNGQAPTYQSTNIGNVGYESLVYTFAQIISSHQSLNSLPDFITVYPWSTVSNNRTVFMNMADIILASGTLVSHVESQHNLPDFIIISENKIRMSDFLMLSSKALKNLNGKLFQSIM
;
A
#
# COMPACT_ATOMS: atom_id res chain seq x y z
N MET A 1 -26.76 19.80 40.14
CA MET A 1 -25.94 18.62 39.80
C MET A 1 -26.61 17.92 38.62
N GLY A 2 -26.13 18.17 37.40
CA GLY A 2 -26.92 18.02 36.18
C GLY A 2 -27.22 16.58 35.77
N PHE A 3 -28.45 16.36 35.26
CA PHE A 3 -29.00 15.12 34.70
C PHE A 3 -28.05 14.33 33.78
N LYS A 4 -27.06 14.99 33.17
CA LYS A 4 -26.01 14.35 32.36
C LYS A 4 -25.04 13.45 33.16
N LYS A 5 -24.77 13.72 34.44
CA LYS A 5 -23.96 12.81 35.28
C LYS A 5 -24.75 11.59 35.75
N LEU A 6 -26.08 11.68 35.86
CA LEU A 6 -26.94 10.56 36.26
C LEU A 6 -27.08 9.52 35.13
N MET A 7 -27.13 9.95 33.86
CA MET A 7 -27.16 9.02 32.71
C MET A 7 -25.82 8.33 32.44
N ILE A 8 -24.69 8.95 32.77
CA ILE A 8 -23.36 8.32 32.61
C ILE A 8 -23.14 7.24 33.70
N VAL A 9 -23.64 7.46 34.92
CA VAL A 9 -23.56 6.45 35.99
C VAL A 9 -24.55 5.29 35.76
N LEU A 10 -25.73 5.54 35.18
CA LEU A 10 -26.69 4.48 34.84
C LEU A 10 -26.25 3.65 33.61
N SER A 11 -25.52 4.26 32.66
CA SER A 11 -24.95 3.54 31.51
C SER A 11 -23.72 2.69 31.88
N CYS A 12 -23.01 3.03 32.95
CA CYS A 12 -21.88 2.22 33.44
C CYS A 12 -22.31 1.02 34.30
N ILE A 13 -23.54 1.03 34.85
CA ILE A 13 -24.07 -0.09 35.64
C ILE A 13 -24.81 -1.11 34.76
N LEU A 14 -25.26 -0.74 33.56
CA LEU A 14 -25.98 -1.64 32.64
C LEU A 14 -25.07 -2.50 31.73
N VAL A 15 -23.75 -2.31 31.75
CA VAL A 15 -22.79 -3.12 30.97
C VAL A 15 -22.22 -4.31 31.77
N LEU A 16 -22.55 -4.43 33.07
CA LEU A 16 -22.00 -5.51 33.92
C LEU A 16 -22.83 -6.82 33.94
N PHE A 17 -23.94 -6.91 33.19
CA PHE A 17 -24.83 -8.09 33.23
C PHE A 17 -25.21 -8.72 31.87
N LEU A 18 -24.38 -8.56 30.83
CA LEU A 18 -24.61 -9.23 29.54
C LEU A 18 -23.47 -10.20 29.16
N PHE A 19 -23.07 -11.09 30.07
CA PHE A 19 -22.43 -12.35 29.71
C PHE A 19 -22.77 -13.43 30.75
N VAL A 20 -24.05 -13.76 30.90
CA VAL A 20 -24.43 -15.07 31.43
C VAL A 20 -24.53 -16.05 30.26
N GLY A 21 -23.44 -16.14 29.49
CA GLY A 21 -23.24 -17.30 28.63
C GLY A 21 -23.02 -18.49 29.55
N ALA A 22 -23.68 -19.62 29.28
CA ALA A 22 -23.34 -20.88 29.94
C ALA A 22 -21.81 -21.06 29.82
N VAL A 23 -21.09 -21.00 30.94
CA VAL A 23 -19.66 -21.26 30.95
C VAL A 23 -19.52 -22.74 30.60
N SER A 24 -19.23 -23.04 29.33
CA SER A 24 -18.98 -24.41 28.90
C SER A 24 -17.84 -24.97 29.73
N SER A 25 -18.05 -26.13 30.34
CA SER A 25 -17.00 -26.79 31.11
C SER A 25 -15.84 -27.16 30.18
N ALA A 26 -14.63 -26.67 30.47
CA ALA A 26 -13.44 -27.02 29.69
C ALA A 26 -13.21 -28.54 29.69
N THR A 27 -12.71 -29.09 28.58
CA THR A 27 -12.38 -30.52 28.44
C THR A 27 -10.90 -30.68 28.10
N LEU A 28 -10.30 -31.80 28.52
CA LEU A 28 -8.95 -32.22 28.13
C LEU A 28 -9.03 -33.29 27.04
N ASN A 29 -8.47 -33.03 25.86
CA ASN A 29 -8.36 -34.01 24.78
C ASN A 29 -7.17 -34.97 24.98
N GLU A 30 -6.97 -35.91 24.06
CA GLU A 30 -5.89 -36.91 24.14
C GLU A 30 -4.48 -36.28 24.24
N THR A 31 -4.19 -35.26 23.44
CA THR A 31 -2.89 -34.55 23.46
C THR A 31 -2.70 -33.80 24.78
N GLU A 32 -3.74 -33.11 25.26
CA GLU A 32 -3.68 -32.37 26.52
C GLU A 32 -3.51 -33.29 27.73
N MET A 33 -4.14 -34.48 27.72
CA MET A 33 -3.94 -35.51 28.74
C MET A 33 -2.50 -36.07 28.72
N LYS A 34 -1.93 -36.29 27.52
CA LYS A 34 -0.53 -36.68 27.36
C LYS A 34 0.42 -35.62 27.92
N ASP A 35 0.29 -34.38 27.47
CA ASP A 35 1.23 -33.32 27.80
C ASP A 35 1.15 -32.96 29.28
N SER A 36 -0.06 -32.84 29.83
CA SER A 36 -0.25 -32.58 31.27
C SER A 36 0.28 -33.71 32.15
N SER A 37 0.09 -34.98 31.76
CA SER A 37 0.52 -36.12 32.58
C SER A 37 2.04 -36.28 32.60
N SER A 38 2.67 -36.06 31.44
CA SER A 38 4.12 -35.96 31.31
C SER A 38 4.69 -34.81 32.16
N ALA A 39 4.07 -33.62 32.08
CA ALA A 39 4.56 -32.43 32.78
C ALA A 39 4.42 -32.55 34.32
N VAL A 40 3.29 -33.05 34.82
CA VAL A 40 3.09 -33.30 36.26
C VAL A 40 4.01 -34.41 36.77
N LYS A 41 4.20 -35.49 35.99
CA LYS A 41 5.17 -36.54 36.30
C LYS A 41 6.57 -35.94 36.46
N ASN A 42 7.08 -35.26 35.43
CA ASN A 42 8.45 -34.75 35.43
C ASN A 42 8.68 -33.68 36.51
N TYR A 43 7.69 -32.81 36.75
CA TYR A 43 7.74 -31.87 37.86
C TYR A 43 7.87 -32.59 39.20
N THR A 44 7.05 -33.62 39.42
CA THR A 44 7.05 -34.39 40.68
C THR A 44 8.34 -35.19 40.84
N ASP A 45 8.87 -35.80 39.77
CA ASP A 45 10.16 -36.49 39.74
C ASP A 45 11.29 -35.55 40.21
N THR A 46 11.25 -34.30 39.77
CA THR A 46 12.29 -33.29 40.08
C THR A 46 12.13 -32.72 41.49
N ASN A 47 10.89 -32.45 41.92
CA ASN A 47 10.63 -31.68 43.14
C ASN A 47 10.25 -32.54 44.35
N SER A 48 10.01 -33.85 44.15
CA SER A 48 9.46 -34.78 45.15
C SER A 48 8.14 -34.32 45.80
N LYS A 49 7.45 -33.37 45.15
CA LYS A 49 6.19 -32.74 45.58
C LYS A 49 5.33 -32.48 44.35
N LEU A 50 4.01 -32.47 44.51
CA LEU A 50 3.11 -32.10 43.43
C LEU A 50 3.20 -30.60 43.12
N PRO A 51 2.94 -30.18 41.88
CA PRO A 51 2.68 -28.77 41.59
C PRO A 51 1.33 -28.33 42.15
N LYS A 52 1.11 -27.03 42.33
CA LYS A 52 -0.17 -26.47 42.81
C LYS A 52 -1.33 -26.77 41.87
N TYR A 53 -1.08 -26.66 40.58
CA TYR A 53 -2.02 -26.89 39.49
C TYR A 53 -1.24 -27.27 38.23
N VAL A 54 -1.95 -27.80 37.24
CA VAL A 54 -1.47 -27.93 35.87
C VAL A 54 -2.37 -27.10 34.97
N ASP A 55 -1.76 -26.23 34.19
CA ASP A 55 -2.47 -25.38 33.26
C ASP A 55 -2.00 -25.71 31.84
N ILE A 56 -2.89 -26.32 31.08
CA ILE A 56 -2.64 -26.84 29.73
C ILE A 56 -3.58 -26.10 28.77
N SER A 57 -3.04 -25.40 27.78
CA SER A 57 -3.86 -24.76 26.74
C SER A 57 -4.92 -23.78 27.29
N ASP A 58 -4.54 -22.99 28.31
CA ASP A 58 -5.44 -22.09 29.08
C ASP A 58 -6.53 -22.77 29.91
N LYS A 59 -6.39 -24.08 30.13
CA LYS A 59 -7.29 -24.86 30.97
C LYS A 59 -6.60 -25.16 32.29
N ASN A 60 -6.78 -24.25 33.24
CA ASN A 60 -6.29 -24.44 34.60
C ASN A 60 -7.01 -25.62 35.27
N ASN A 61 -6.23 -26.60 35.73
CA ASN A 61 -6.71 -27.77 36.43
C ASN A 61 -5.97 -27.89 37.77
N SER A 62 -6.69 -27.65 38.88
CA SER A 62 -6.17 -27.85 40.22
C SER A 62 -5.77 -29.33 40.40
N MET A 63 -4.79 -29.66 41.24
CA MET A 63 -4.45 -31.08 41.44
C MET A 63 -5.64 -31.97 41.86
N PRO A 64 -6.62 -31.51 42.67
CA PRO A 64 -7.81 -32.30 42.99
C PRO A 64 -8.69 -32.57 41.76
N SER A 65 -8.91 -31.54 40.94
CA SER A 65 -9.64 -31.66 39.68
C SER A 65 -8.88 -32.54 38.68
N TYR A 66 -7.56 -32.45 38.68
CA TYR A 66 -6.68 -33.21 37.79
C TYR A 66 -6.64 -34.69 38.17
N LEU A 67 -6.66 -35.02 39.46
CA LEU A 67 -6.86 -36.40 39.92
C LEU A 67 -8.13 -37.00 39.30
N ASN A 68 -9.24 -36.26 39.35
CA ASN A 68 -10.51 -36.70 38.75
C ASN A 68 -10.39 -36.91 37.24
N SER A 69 -9.71 -35.99 36.53
CA SER A 69 -9.44 -36.12 35.10
C SER A 69 -8.61 -37.36 34.78
N LEU A 70 -7.52 -37.59 35.51
CA LEU A 70 -6.61 -38.73 35.34
C LEU A 70 -7.29 -40.08 35.59
N VAL A 71 -8.04 -40.23 36.68
CA VAL A 71 -8.75 -41.51 36.97
C VAL A 71 -9.87 -41.73 35.97
N THR A 72 -10.57 -40.68 35.55
CA THR A 72 -11.62 -40.79 34.52
C THR A 72 -11.03 -41.22 33.19
N TYR A 73 -9.93 -40.60 32.76
CA TYR A 73 -9.27 -40.96 31.50
C TYR A 73 -8.68 -42.37 31.57
N THR A 74 -8.06 -42.76 32.68
CA THR A 74 -7.55 -44.13 32.89
C THR A 74 -8.65 -45.19 32.70
N LEU A 75 -9.86 -44.94 33.23
CA LEU A 75 -11.02 -45.82 33.06
C LEU A 75 -11.56 -45.82 31.62
N GLN A 76 -11.51 -44.69 30.92
CA GLN A 76 -11.88 -44.59 29.50
C GLN A 76 -10.89 -45.36 28.61
N LEU A 77 -9.59 -45.20 28.84
CA LEU A 77 -8.52 -45.91 28.14
C LEU A 77 -8.65 -47.43 28.29
N ASN A 78 -9.06 -47.92 29.47
CA ASN A 78 -9.33 -49.34 29.68
C ASN A 78 -10.49 -49.88 28.83
N LYS A 79 -11.39 -49.00 28.36
CA LYS A 79 -12.50 -49.31 27.46
C LYS A 79 -12.21 -48.92 26.01
N SER A 80 -10.95 -48.65 25.66
CA SER A 80 -10.54 -48.13 24.36
C SER A 80 -11.25 -46.82 23.96
N ASN A 81 -11.68 -46.03 24.94
CA ASN A 81 -12.33 -44.75 24.74
C ASN A 81 -11.32 -43.62 24.97
N LYS A 82 -11.18 -42.72 23.99
CA LYS A 82 -10.25 -41.57 24.01
C LYS A 82 -10.97 -40.22 23.96
N ASN A 83 -12.27 -40.21 24.22
CA ASN A 83 -13.07 -38.99 24.21
C ASN A 83 -12.53 -37.95 25.19
N PRO A 84 -12.68 -36.64 24.89
CA PRO A 84 -12.25 -35.59 25.80
C PRO A 84 -12.86 -35.72 27.20
N VAL A 85 -12.08 -35.40 28.23
CA VAL A 85 -12.48 -35.46 29.63
C VAL A 85 -12.84 -34.07 30.14
N THR A 86 -14.09 -33.87 30.54
CA THR A 86 -14.52 -32.63 31.20
C THR A 86 -13.76 -32.39 32.51
N ILE A 87 -13.22 -31.19 32.67
CA ILE A 87 -12.62 -30.71 33.92
C ILE A 87 -13.74 -30.41 34.91
N LYS A 88 -13.83 -31.22 35.96
CA LYS A 88 -14.76 -31.01 37.08
C LYS A 88 -14.07 -30.18 38.15
N SER A 89 -14.75 -29.18 38.71
CA SER A 89 -14.27 -28.49 39.91
C SER A 89 -14.33 -29.45 41.10
N VAL A 90 -13.19 -29.66 41.76
CA VAL A 90 -13.05 -30.58 42.89
C VAL A 90 -12.34 -29.84 44.03
N GLY A 91 -12.94 -29.87 45.22
CA GLY A 91 -12.35 -29.27 46.42
C GLY A 91 -11.10 -30.01 46.89
N ALA A 92 -10.21 -29.27 47.55
CA ALA A 92 -8.98 -29.83 48.12
C ALA A 92 -9.28 -30.83 49.25
N PRO A 93 -8.44 -31.87 49.42
CA PRO A 93 -8.52 -32.75 50.59
C PRO A 93 -8.21 -31.97 51.88
N THR A 94 -8.92 -32.28 52.96
CA THR A 94 -8.79 -31.56 54.25
C THR A 94 -7.63 -32.06 55.12
N GLY A 95 -7.11 -33.25 54.85
CA GLY A 95 -5.99 -33.84 55.58
C GLY A 95 -5.41 -35.07 54.88
N PRO A 96 -4.62 -34.89 53.81
CA PRO A 96 -3.94 -36.01 53.14
C PRO A 96 -3.14 -36.87 54.11
N SER A 97 -3.36 -38.18 54.09
CA SER A 97 -2.76 -39.13 55.04
C SER A 97 -2.51 -40.50 54.40
N GLY A 98 -1.65 -41.32 55.00
CA GLY A 98 -1.26 -42.63 54.46
C GLY A 98 0.19 -42.69 53.99
N THR A 99 0.78 -43.89 54.10
CA THR A 99 2.21 -44.15 53.90
C THR A 99 2.47 -45.36 53.01
N ALA A 100 1.42 -45.99 52.47
CA ALA A 100 1.53 -47.20 51.67
C ALA A 100 2.41 -46.97 50.42
N THR A 101 3.34 -47.89 50.20
CA THR A 101 4.19 -48.00 49.00
C THR A 101 4.18 -49.45 48.50
N GLY A 102 4.66 -49.68 47.28
CA GLY A 102 4.66 -51.02 46.66
C GLY A 102 3.94 -51.02 45.31
N THR A 103 3.65 -52.21 44.76
CA THR A 103 3.13 -52.31 43.40
C THR A 103 1.66 -52.72 43.38
N LEU A 104 0.85 -52.00 42.61
CA LEU A 104 -0.53 -52.36 42.30
C LEU A 104 -0.60 -52.96 40.89
N THR A 105 -1.34 -54.06 40.74
CA THR A 105 -1.66 -54.64 39.43
C THR A 105 -2.67 -53.77 38.67
N LYS A 106 -2.81 -54.02 37.36
CA LYS A 106 -3.81 -53.36 36.52
C LYS A 106 -5.22 -53.43 37.06
N ALA A 107 -5.65 -54.61 37.51
CA ALA A 107 -6.97 -54.76 38.12
C ALA A 107 -7.12 -53.90 39.38
N GLN A 108 -6.09 -53.85 40.23
CA GLN A 108 -6.13 -53.12 41.49
C GLN A 108 -6.18 -51.60 41.29
N TYR A 109 -5.33 -51.04 40.41
CA TYR A 109 -5.38 -49.60 40.17
C TYR A 109 -6.64 -49.18 39.39
N LEU A 110 -7.23 -50.04 38.55
CA LEU A 110 -8.50 -49.72 37.88
C LEU A 110 -9.67 -49.68 38.86
N THR A 111 -9.75 -50.64 39.79
CA THR A 111 -10.73 -50.62 40.88
C THR A 111 -10.57 -49.35 41.73
N MET A 112 -9.33 -49.00 42.07
CA MET A 112 -9.03 -47.78 42.81
C MET A 112 -9.44 -46.52 42.06
N ALA A 113 -9.19 -46.45 40.74
CA ALA A 113 -9.59 -45.31 39.90
C ALA A 113 -11.11 -45.10 39.95
N ASN A 114 -11.87 -46.21 39.88
CA ASN A 114 -13.32 -46.18 39.98
C ASN A 114 -13.80 -45.70 41.36
N ASN A 115 -13.18 -46.19 42.44
CA ASN A 115 -13.50 -45.79 43.80
C ASN A 115 -13.21 -44.29 44.05
N ILE A 116 -12.06 -43.80 43.58
CA ILE A 116 -11.70 -42.38 43.67
C ILE A 116 -12.70 -41.52 42.89
N LYS A 117 -13.02 -41.92 41.65
CA LYS A 117 -14.00 -41.20 40.82
C LYS A 117 -15.37 -41.13 41.49
N ASN A 118 -15.84 -42.23 42.06
CA ASN A 118 -17.11 -42.28 42.79
C ASN A 118 -17.08 -41.41 44.03
N PHE A 119 -16.02 -41.48 44.83
CA PHE A 119 -15.83 -40.63 46.00
C PHE A 119 -15.90 -39.13 45.64
N ILE A 120 -15.18 -38.70 44.60
CA ILE A 120 -15.18 -37.31 44.13
C ILE A 120 -16.57 -36.91 43.63
N ASN A 121 -17.27 -37.81 42.93
CA ASN A 121 -18.62 -37.54 42.44
C ASN A 121 -19.63 -37.34 43.56
N THR A 122 -19.52 -38.12 44.64
CA THR A 122 -20.39 -38.04 45.80
C THR A 122 -20.07 -36.83 46.68
N ASN A 123 -18.79 -36.57 46.95
CA ASN A 123 -18.38 -35.62 47.99
C ASN A 123 -17.93 -34.26 47.45
N GLY A 124 -17.68 -34.14 46.14
CA GLY A 124 -17.19 -32.90 45.52
C GLY A 124 -15.75 -32.52 45.90
N VAL A 125 -15.07 -33.32 46.73
CA VAL A 125 -13.69 -33.11 47.19
C VAL A 125 -12.81 -34.31 46.84
N ALA A 126 -11.51 -34.10 46.65
CA ALA A 126 -10.57 -35.19 46.49
C ALA A 126 -10.39 -35.95 47.83
N PRO A 127 -10.20 -37.28 47.78
CA PRO A 127 -10.03 -38.07 48.99
C PRO A 127 -8.70 -37.74 49.68
N ASN A 128 -8.69 -37.78 51.02
CA ASN A 128 -7.45 -37.69 51.80
C ASN A 128 -6.49 -38.86 51.49
N TYR A 129 -7.06 -40.04 51.22
CA TYR A 129 -6.36 -41.26 50.83
C TYR A 129 -7.29 -42.23 50.10
N ALA A 130 -6.73 -43.21 49.41
CA ALA A 130 -7.45 -44.39 48.92
C ALA A 130 -6.90 -45.65 49.59
N SER A 131 -7.80 -46.49 50.11
CA SER A 131 -7.43 -47.78 50.71
C SER A 131 -7.14 -48.82 49.64
N SER A 132 -6.13 -49.67 49.91
CA SER A 132 -5.66 -50.71 49.00
C SER A 132 -5.13 -51.92 49.77
N SER A 133 -4.76 -52.98 49.06
CA SER A 133 -4.03 -54.12 49.65
C SER A 133 -2.65 -53.74 50.22
N LEU A 134 -2.09 -52.59 49.84
CA LEU A 134 -0.82 -52.07 50.36
C LEU A 134 -1.03 -51.20 51.61
N GLY A 135 -2.28 -50.95 52.01
CA GLY A 135 -2.66 -49.94 53.00
C GLY A 135 -3.19 -48.66 52.36
N ASN A 136 -3.25 -47.58 53.16
CA ASN A 136 -3.77 -46.28 52.71
C ASN A 136 -2.72 -45.50 51.92
N ILE A 137 -3.06 -45.16 50.66
CA ILE A 137 -2.24 -44.35 49.77
C ILE A 137 -2.76 -42.92 49.80
N ARG A 138 -1.90 -41.98 50.18
CA ARG A 138 -2.28 -40.57 50.31
C ARG A 138 -2.58 -39.91 48.97
N TYR A 139 -3.41 -38.87 49.03
CA TYR A 139 -3.82 -38.04 47.90
C TYR A 139 -2.70 -37.72 46.90
N GLU A 140 -1.55 -37.22 47.37
CA GLU A 140 -0.50 -36.74 46.47
C GLU A 140 0.15 -37.88 45.67
N SER A 141 0.34 -39.03 46.33
CA SER A 141 0.80 -40.27 45.69
C SER A 141 -0.20 -40.78 44.66
N LEU A 142 -1.50 -40.59 44.87
CA LEU A 142 -2.53 -40.97 43.88
C LEU A 142 -2.40 -40.13 42.61
N VAL A 143 -2.32 -38.80 42.73
CA VAL A 143 -2.16 -37.91 41.56
C VAL A 143 -0.93 -38.32 40.75
N TYR A 144 0.21 -38.49 41.41
CA TYR A 144 1.46 -38.86 40.75
C TYR A 144 1.41 -40.26 40.13
N ALA A 145 0.80 -41.25 40.81
CA ALA A 145 0.62 -42.59 40.25
C ALA A 145 -0.22 -42.56 38.97
N TYR A 146 -1.37 -41.87 38.96
CA TYR A 146 -2.21 -41.79 37.77
C TYR A 146 -1.61 -40.92 36.66
N ALA A 147 -0.83 -39.88 36.97
CA ALA A 147 -0.06 -39.15 35.98
C ALA A 147 0.94 -40.08 35.26
N ARG A 148 1.63 -40.96 36.00
CA ARG A 148 2.52 -41.98 35.41
C ARG A 148 1.77 -43.01 34.57
N ILE A 149 0.58 -43.46 34.99
CA ILE A 149 -0.24 -44.42 34.25
C ILE A 149 -0.67 -43.84 32.90
N VAL A 150 -1.19 -42.61 32.89
CA VAL A 150 -1.62 -41.93 31.66
C VAL A 150 -0.42 -41.65 30.75
N ASN A 151 0.68 -41.13 31.30
CA ASN A 151 1.92 -40.91 30.53
C ASN A 151 2.46 -42.23 29.93
N TYR A 152 2.45 -43.32 30.69
CA TYR A 152 2.87 -44.65 30.20
C TYR A 152 2.02 -45.10 29.01
N TYR A 153 0.70 -44.92 29.08
CA TYR A 153 -0.19 -45.27 27.98
C TYR A 153 0.16 -44.49 26.70
N HIS A 154 0.44 -43.19 26.80
CA HIS A 154 0.78 -42.39 25.62
C HIS A 154 2.15 -42.73 25.03
N VAL A 155 3.06 -43.30 25.81
CA VAL A 155 4.36 -43.78 25.33
C VAL A 155 4.24 -45.18 24.71
N ASN A 156 3.43 -46.08 25.29
CA ASN A 156 3.43 -47.50 24.95
C ASN A 156 2.17 -47.98 24.20
N GLY A 157 1.15 -47.14 24.04
CA GLY A 157 -0.14 -47.49 23.43
C GLY A 157 -1.04 -48.40 24.26
N VAL A 158 -0.57 -48.88 25.41
CA VAL A 158 -1.30 -49.78 26.31
C VAL A 158 -1.18 -49.35 27.77
N LEU A 159 -2.21 -49.62 28.56
CA LEU A 159 -2.17 -49.37 30.01
C LEU A 159 -1.14 -50.30 30.67
N PRO A 160 -0.37 -49.82 31.67
CA PRO A 160 0.66 -50.63 32.30
C PRO A 160 0.05 -51.83 33.03
N ASN A 161 0.74 -52.99 33.01
CA ASN A 161 0.28 -54.18 33.75
C ASN A 161 0.33 -53.99 35.27
N SER A 162 1.15 -53.05 35.74
CA SER A 162 1.25 -52.66 37.14
C SER A 162 1.82 -51.25 37.28
N VAL A 163 1.56 -50.61 38.42
CA VAL A 163 2.15 -49.31 38.79
C VAL A 163 2.77 -49.42 40.18
N THR A 164 3.99 -48.92 40.34
CA THR A 164 4.60 -48.76 41.68
C THR A 164 4.08 -47.47 42.30
N ILE A 165 3.62 -47.56 43.54
CA ILE A 165 3.20 -46.46 44.39
C ILE A 165 4.42 -45.98 45.18
N THR A 166 4.76 -44.72 44.94
CA THR A 166 5.83 -44.01 45.63
C THR A 166 5.21 -43.00 46.57
N GLN A 167 5.81 -42.82 47.73
CA GLN A 167 5.33 -41.85 48.71
C GLN A 167 5.69 -40.43 48.27
N ILE A 168 4.68 -39.62 47.97
CA ILE A 168 4.80 -38.19 47.66
C ILE A 168 4.06 -37.44 48.76
N SER A 169 4.67 -36.39 49.32
CA SER A 169 4.08 -35.62 50.41
C SER A 169 4.13 -34.13 50.13
N GLY A 170 2.98 -33.49 50.14
CA GLY A 170 2.87 -32.05 50.00
C GLY A 170 2.79 -31.55 48.56
N VAL A 171 2.44 -30.28 48.46
CA VAL A 171 2.20 -29.56 47.23
C VAL A 171 3.06 -28.29 47.25
N ASN A 172 3.77 -28.03 46.17
CA ASN A 172 4.52 -26.78 46.00
C ASN A 172 3.58 -25.62 45.67
N SER A 173 4.01 -24.40 45.95
CA SER A 173 3.24 -23.19 45.62
C SER A 173 3.18 -22.90 44.12
N ALA A 174 4.15 -23.41 43.34
CA ALA A 174 4.23 -23.23 41.89
C ALA A 174 3.35 -24.24 41.13
N GLY A 175 2.73 -23.80 40.04
CA GLY A 175 2.03 -24.66 39.08
C GLY A 175 2.93 -25.09 37.92
N VAL A 176 2.42 -25.97 37.07
CA VAL A 176 3.04 -26.35 35.80
C VAL A 176 2.21 -25.76 34.66
N ILE A 177 2.86 -24.99 33.79
CA ILE A 177 2.25 -24.37 32.62
C ILE A 177 2.76 -25.11 31.38
N VAL A 178 1.84 -25.63 30.60
CA VAL A 178 2.11 -26.21 29.29
C VAL A 178 1.35 -25.41 28.24
N ASP A 179 2.05 -25.06 27.18
CA ASP A 179 1.53 -24.26 26.08
C ASP A 179 1.74 -25.01 24.77
N ASN A 180 0.62 -25.46 24.19
CA ASN A 180 0.54 -26.21 22.94
C ASN A 180 -0.47 -25.57 21.97
N LEU A 181 -0.95 -24.36 22.29
CA LEU A 181 -1.87 -23.64 21.42
C LEU A 181 -1.02 -22.82 20.44
N PRO A 182 -1.29 -22.91 19.13
CA PRO A 182 -0.61 -22.06 18.18
C PRO A 182 -1.13 -20.63 18.26
N PRO A 183 -0.30 -19.64 17.89
CA PRO A 183 -0.76 -18.27 17.71
C PRO A 183 -1.87 -18.16 16.66
N THR A 184 -2.64 -17.08 16.77
CA THR A 184 -3.63 -16.67 15.76
C THR A 184 -3.06 -15.53 14.92
N VAL A 185 -3.33 -15.53 13.61
CA VAL A 185 -2.90 -14.48 12.69
C VAL A 185 -4.08 -13.78 12.02
N SER A 186 -4.03 -12.45 11.95
CA SER A 186 -5.00 -11.59 11.26
C SER A 186 -4.31 -10.58 10.34
N ILE A 187 -5.06 -10.07 9.36
CA ILE A 187 -4.64 -9.00 8.45
C ILE A 187 -5.68 -7.87 8.48
N ASN A 188 -5.23 -6.62 8.34
CA ASN A 188 -6.12 -5.46 8.26
C ASN A 188 -6.73 -5.24 6.86
N LEU A 189 -6.19 -5.90 5.83
CA LEU A 189 -6.57 -5.71 4.43
C LEU A 189 -6.92 -7.05 3.80
N ALA A 190 -8.19 -7.25 3.48
CA ALA A 190 -8.65 -8.44 2.76
C ALA A 190 -8.03 -8.54 1.35
N GLY A 191 -7.92 -9.75 0.80
CA GLY A 191 -7.45 -9.94 -0.57
C GLY A 191 -8.41 -9.31 -1.60
N GLY A 192 -7.87 -8.94 -2.76
CA GLY A 192 -8.67 -8.37 -3.84
C GLY A 192 -7.91 -7.39 -4.71
N THR A 193 -8.67 -6.67 -5.54
CA THR A 193 -8.14 -5.69 -6.49
C THR A 193 -8.27 -4.27 -5.92
N TYR A 194 -7.21 -3.49 -6.05
CA TYR A 194 -7.14 -2.10 -5.60
C TYR A 194 -6.56 -1.21 -6.69
N ASN A 195 -6.97 0.06 -6.71
CA ASN A 195 -6.53 1.06 -7.70
C ASN A 195 -5.49 2.06 -7.15
N SER A 196 -4.90 1.76 -6.00
CA SER A 196 -3.94 2.58 -5.29
C SER A 196 -3.03 1.70 -4.43
N ILE A 197 -1.82 2.17 -4.12
CA ILE A 197 -0.90 1.50 -3.18
C ILE A 197 -1.64 1.24 -1.87
N LYS A 198 -1.51 0.01 -1.36
CA LYS A 198 -2.08 -0.40 -0.08
C LYS A 198 -0.99 -0.90 0.86
N ASN A 199 -1.26 -0.80 2.16
CA ASN A 199 -0.46 -1.42 3.19
C ASN A 199 -1.26 -2.56 3.82
N VAL A 200 -0.68 -3.75 3.87
CA VAL A 200 -1.21 -4.87 4.65
C VAL A 200 -0.38 -5.04 5.91
N THR A 201 -1.06 -5.09 7.05
CA THR A 201 -0.46 -5.36 8.35
C THR A 201 -0.91 -6.73 8.82
N ILE A 202 0.05 -7.62 9.06
CA ILE A 202 -0.15 -8.92 9.66
C ILE A 202 0.09 -8.79 11.16
N THR A 203 -0.83 -9.31 11.97
CA THR A 203 -0.71 -9.31 13.43
C THR A 203 -0.89 -10.73 13.95
N ALA A 204 0.06 -11.19 14.77
CA ALA A 204 -0.02 -12.42 15.53
C ALA A 204 -0.41 -12.12 16.99
N THR A 205 -1.34 -12.91 17.51
CA THR A 205 -1.78 -12.88 18.91
C THR A 205 -1.78 -14.28 19.50
N ASP A 206 -1.32 -14.39 20.73
CA ASP A 206 -1.25 -15.63 21.49
C ASP A 206 -1.63 -15.36 22.95
N SER A 207 -2.24 -16.32 23.62
CA SER A 207 -2.73 -16.17 25.00
C SER A 207 -1.62 -16.30 26.04
N ARG A 208 -0.51 -16.97 25.71
CA ARG A 208 0.61 -17.26 26.62
C ARG A 208 1.94 -16.69 26.15
N ASP A 209 2.03 -16.28 24.89
CA ASP A 209 3.16 -15.55 24.33
C ASP A 209 2.76 -14.11 23.98
N ALA A 210 3.40 -13.14 24.64
CA ALA A 210 3.18 -11.72 24.33
C ALA A 210 3.83 -11.28 23.01
N ASN A 211 4.77 -12.09 22.48
CA ASN A 211 5.67 -11.77 21.37
C ASN A 211 5.81 -12.93 20.34
N PRO A 212 4.70 -13.52 19.84
CA PRO A 212 4.78 -14.56 18.82
C PRO A 212 5.44 -14.00 17.55
N LYS A 213 6.16 -14.83 16.79
CA LYS A 213 6.83 -14.43 15.56
C LYS A 213 5.92 -14.67 14.35
N VAL A 214 5.63 -13.63 13.59
CA VAL A 214 5.00 -13.72 12.27
C VAL A 214 6.05 -14.15 11.26
N TYR A 215 5.74 -15.14 10.44
CA TYR A 215 6.50 -15.55 9.26
C TYR A 215 5.68 -15.20 8.02
N TYR A 216 6.31 -14.59 7.03
CA TYR A 216 5.66 -14.25 5.76
C TYR A 216 6.57 -14.49 4.56
N SER A 217 5.96 -14.76 3.41
CA SER A 217 6.61 -14.92 2.11
C SER A 217 5.79 -14.18 1.06
N ILE A 218 6.49 -13.44 0.19
CA ILE A 218 5.90 -12.66 -0.90
C ILE A 218 6.27 -13.34 -2.22
N ASN A 219 5.28 -13.59 -3.08
CA ASN A 219 5.44 -14.18 -4.42
C ASN A 219 6.24 -15.48 -4.42
N ASN A 220 5.96 -16.36 -3.43
CA ASN A 220 6.69 -17.61 -3.20
C ASN A 220 8.21 -17.44 -2.97
N GLY A 221 8.66 -16.24 -2.59
CA GLY A 221 10.04 -15.98 -2.19
C GLY A 221 10.39 -16.55 -0.82
N THR A 222 11.59 -16.23 -0.34
CA THR A 222 12.10 -16.67 0.96
C THR A 222 11.20 -16.21 2.12
N TRP A 223 11.06 -17.08 3.12
CA TRP A 223 10.36 -16.74 4.36
C TRP A 223 11.17 -15.75 5.20
N VAL A 224 10.52 -14.67 5.60
CA VAL A 224 11.05 -13.66 6.52
C VAL A 224 10.19 -13.67 7.79
N ASN A 225 10.78 -13.33 8.95
CA ASN A 225 10.04 -13.23 10.20
C ASN A 225 10.18 -11.87 10.90
N LYS A 226 9.13 -11.50 11.63
CA LYS A 226 9.06 -10.31 12.49
C LYS A 226 8.29 -10.64 13.76
N VAL A 227 8.67 -10.00 14.86
CA VAL A 227 7.99 -10.18 16.15
C VAL A 227 6.65 -9.46 16.11
N LYS A 228 5.58 -10.19 16.43
CA LYS A 228 4.20 -9.75 16.68
C LYS A 228 3.46 -9.12 15.51
N THR A 229 4.04 -8.13 14.84
CA THR A 229 3.41 -7.43 13.73
C THR A 229 4.40 -7.09 12.63
N VAL A 230 3.92 -7.07 11.39
CA VAL A 230 4.66 -6.58 10.23
C VAL A 230 3.71 -5.87 9.27
N THR A 231 4.10 -4.70 8.78
CA THR A 231 3.40 -3.96 7.74
C THR A 231 4.19 -4.03 6.44
N LEU A 232 3.51 -4.42 5.36
CA LEU A 232 4.06 -4.54 4.03
C LEU A 232 3.35 -3.55 3.10
N THR A 233 4.12 -2.81 2.33
CA THR A 233 3.61 -1.95 1.26
C THR A 233 3.47 -2.77 -0.02
N LEU A 234 2.26 -2.78 -0.58
CA LEU A 234 1.92 -3.49 -1.82
C LEU A 234 2.07 -2.53 -3.00
N GLY A 235 3.08 -2.80 -3.84
CA GLY A 235 3.32 -2.07 -5.10
C GLY A 235 2.37 -2.50 -6.22
N ALA A 236 2.49 -1.87 -7.39
CA ALA A 236 1.70 -2.22 -8.57
C ALA A 236 1.90 -3.69 -9.00
N GLY A 237 0.84 -4.28 -9.55
CA GLY A 237 0.82 -5.67 -10.04
C GLY A 237 0.25 -6.67 -9.03
N GLU A 238 0.42 -7.95 -9.35
CA GLU A 238 -0.02 -9.06 -8.48
C GLU A 238 0.98 -9.28 -7.34
N THR A 239 0.45 -9.47 -6.13
CA THR A 239 1.20 -9.91 -4.96
C THR A 239 0.50 -11.09 -4.28
N VAL A 240 1.18 -12.23 -4.20
CA VAL A 240 0.75 -13.40 -3.42
C VAL A 240 1.47 -13.39 -2.07
N LEU A 241 0.72 -13.20 -0.99
CA LEU A 241 1.23 -13.18 0.37
C LEU A 241 0.86 -14.47 1.10
N LYS A 242 1.87 -15.22 1.55
CA LYS A 242 1.71 -16.36 2.46
C LYS A 242 2.20 -15.97 3.85
N TYR A 243 1.48 -16.38 4.88
CA TYR A 243 1.84 -16.02 6.25
C TYR A 243 1.31 -17.00 7.30
N TYR A 244 2.06 -17.14 8.39
CA TYR A 244 1.69 -17.88 9.60
C TYR A 244 2.46 -17.28 10.79
N ALA A 245 2.27 -17.83 12.00
CA ALA A 245 3.05 -17.44 13.17
C ALA A 245 3.51 -18.65 13.98
N ILE A 246 4.58 -18.46 14.76
CA ILE A 246 5.09 -19.46 15.71
C ILE A 246 5.30 -18.76 17.06
N ASP A 247 4.87 -19.36 18.14
CA ASP A 247 5.13 -18.90 19.50
C ASP A 247 6.55 -19.27 19.99
N SER A 248 6.85 -18.91 21.24
CA SER A 248 8.09 -19.29 21.93
C SER A 248 8.26 -20.78 22.23
N LYS A 249 7.19 -21.58 22.14
CA LYS A 249 7.19 -23.04 22.34
C LYS A 249 7.33 -23.83 21.05
N GLY A 250 7.26 -23.16 19.91
CA GLY A 250 7.39 -23.76 18.59
C GLY A 250 6.06 -24.22 17.98
N ASN A 251 4.90 -23.82 18.51
CA ASN A 251 3.60 -24.19 17.96
C ASN A 251 3.27 -23.30 16.74
N PRO A 252 3.17 -23.85 15.51
CA PRO A 252 2.88 -23.05 14.33
C PRO A 252 1.37 -22.90 14.09
N SER A 253 0.94 -21.68 13.74
CA SER A 253 -0.39 -21.45 13.19
C SER A 253 -0.55 -22.08 11.81
N ALA A 254 -1.79 -22.32 11.39
CA ALA A 254 -2.07 -22.66 10.00
C ALA A 254 -1.54 -21.56 9.06
N THR A 255 -0.99 -21.97 7.92
CA THR A 255 -0.54 -21.04 6.87
C THR A 255 -1.74 -20.49 6.12
N LYS A 256 -1.83 -19.16 6.04
CA LYS A 256 -2.81 -18.43 5.23
C LYS A 256 -2.15 -17.94 3.95
N THR A 257 -2.93 -17.89 2.87
CA THR A 257 -2.52 -17.33 1.58
C THR A 257 -3.55 -16.30 1.15
N VAL A 258 -3.11 -15.16 0.67
CA VAL A 258 -3.95 -14.08 0.14
C VAL A 258 -3.30 -13.47 -1.09
N THR A 259 -4.11 -13.13 -2.10
CA THR A 259 -3.66 -12.49 -3.34
C THR A 259 -4.19 -11.07 -3.40
N TYR A 260 -3.32 -10.14 -3.80
CA TYR A 260 -3.63 -8.74 -4.05
C TYR A 260 -3.31 -8.39 -5.50
N ASN A 261 -4.16 -7.60 -6.14
CA ASN A 261 -3.91 -7.03 -7.46
C ASN A 261 -3.96 -5.50 -7.36
N ILE A 262 -2.82 -4.83 -7.45
CA ILE A 262 -2.74 -3.36 -7.37
C ILE A 262 -2.64 -2.79 -8.80
N ASN A 263 -3.77 -2.29 -9.30
CA ASN A 263 -3.91 -1.67 -10.61
C ASN A 263 -3.77 -0.15 -10.47
N ILE A 264 -2.53 0.34 -10.36
CA ILE A 264 -2.28 1.78 -10.38
C ILE A 264 -2.46 2.25 -11.83
N ALA A 265 -3.55 2.94 -12.12
CA ALA A 265 -3.59 3.79 -13.30
C ALA A 265 -2.56 4.90 -13.07
N ASN A 266 -1.52 4.99 -13.89
CA ASN A 266 -0.55 6.08 -13.87
C ASN A 266 -1.23 7.39 -14.34
N SER A 267 -2.18 7.93 -13.57
CA SER A 267 -2.92 9.16 -13.91
C SER A 267 -2.75 10.25 -12.86
N ASN A 268 -1.49 10.54 -12.51
CA ASN A 268 -1.11 11.93 -12.29
C ASN A 268 -0.43 12.41 -13.56
N THR A 269 -1.17 12.45 -14.66
CA THR A 269 -0.63 13.01 -15.90
C THR A 269 -0.65 14.52 -15.76
N THR A 270 0.52 15.14 -15.85
CA THR A 270 0.62 16.60 -15.88
C THR A 270 -0.14 17.09 -17.10
N LYS A 271 -1.11 17.99 -16.92
CA LYS A 271 -1.87 18.59 -18.02
C LYS A 271 -1.72 20.10 -18.00
N PHE A 272 -1.60 20.70 -19.18
CA PHE A 272 -1.56 22.15 -19.34
C PHE A 272 -2.87 22.63 -19.95
N SER A 273 -3.42 23.72 -19.41
CA SER A 273 -4.57 24.37 -20.04
C SER A 273 -4.13 25.09 -21.32
N LEU A 274 -5.09 25.40 -22.19
CA LEU A 274 -4.80 26.18 -23.39
C LEU A 274 -4.26 27.58 -23.05
N GLU A 275 -4.70 28.17 -21.94
CA GLU A 275 -4.22 29.49 -21.48
C GLU A 275 -2.75 29.45 -21.05
N ASP A 276 -2.34 28.39 -20.33
CA ASP A 276 -0.93 28.20 -19.97
C ASP A 276 -0.03 28.13 -21.22
N LEU A 277 -0.50 27.44 -22.25
CA LEU A 277 0.23 27.23 -23.49
C LEU A 277 0.27 28.49 -24.36
N LYS A 278 -0.77 29.33 -24.34
CA LYS A 278 -0.76 30.65 -24.98
C LYS A 278 0.32 31.56 -24.37
N TYR A 279 0.36 31.64 -23.05
CA TYR A 279 1.37 32.42 -22.34
C TYR A 279 2.79 31.92 -22.64
N ALA A 280 2.99 30.60 -22.60
CA ALA A 280 4.27 29.98 -22.95
C ALA A 280 4.69 30.27 -24.40
N ALA A 281 3.75 30.20 -25.36
CA ALA A 281 4.01 30.48 -26.77
C ALA A 281 4.46 31.92 -27.00
N ASN A 282 3.79 32.88 -26.35
CA ASN A 282 4.19 34.29 -26.40
C ASN A 282 5.60 34.51 -25.82
N SER A 283 5.91 33.86 -24.68
CA SER A 283 7.23 33.93 -24.06
C SER A 283 8.34 33.33 -24.94
N VAL A 284 8.09 32.17 -25.57
CA VAL A 284 9.06 31.55 -26.51
C VAL A 284 9.25 32.41 -27.75
N GLN A 285 8.17 32.96 -28.31
CA GLN A 285 8.28 33.89 -29.45
C GLN A 285 9.17 35.10 -29.08
N ALA A 286 8.88 35.77 -27.97
CA ALA A 286 9.66 36.90 -27.51
C ALA A 286 11.12 36.53 -27.24
N HIS A 287 11.37 35.36 -26.64
CA HIS A 287 12.73 34.86 -26.39
C HIS A 287 13.51 34.70 -27.71
N VAL A 288 12.91 34.08 -28.73
CA VAL A 288 13.55 33.87 -30.03
C VAL A 288 13.84 35.21 -30.72
N GLU A 289 12.90 36.14 -30.68
CA GLU A 289 13.04 37.46 -31.33
C GLU A 289 14.13 38.32 -30.69
N VAL A 290 14.39 38.14 -29.39
CA VAL A 290 15.47 38.85 -28.67
C VAL A 290 16.82 38.12 -28.74
N ASN A 291 16.82 36.79 -28.64
CA ASN A 291 18.05 36.00 -28.45
C ASN A 291 18.53 35.28 -29.71
N HIS A 292 17.75 35.29 -30.80
CA HIS A 292 18.06 34.60 -32.05
C HIS A 292 18.31 33.10 -31.89
N ARG A 293 17.69 32.48 -30.87
CA ARG A 293 17.79 31.04 -30.58
C ARG A 293 16.55 30.57 -29.83
N LEU A 294 16.26 29.27 -29.90
CA LEU A 294 15.29 28.66 -28.99
C LEU A 294 15.85 28.65 -27.56
N PRO A 295 15.00 28.78 -26.53
CA PRO A 295 15.40 28.44 -25.18
C PRO A 295 15.65 26.92 -25.08
N GLU A 296 16.54 26.49 -24.18
CA GLU A 296 16.76 25.04 -23.96
C GLU A 296 15.51 24.37 -23.39
N ASN A 297 14.90 25.02 -22.40
CA ASN A 297 13.69 24.58 -21.71
C ASN A 297 12.83 25.79 -21.35
N ILE A 298 11.55 25.54 -21.05
CA ILE A 298 10.64 26.51 -20.44
C ILE A 298 10.00 25.92 -19.19
N THR A 299 9.48 26.78 -18.33
CA THR A 299 8.74 26.37 -17.13
C THR A 299 7.30 26.86 -17.23
N ILE A 300 6.34 25.94 -17.12
CA ILE A 300 4.90 26.21 -17.12
C ILE A 300 4.33 25.69 -15.80
N ASN A 301 3.73 26.55 -14.99
CA ASN A 301 3.16 26.19 -13.69
C ASN A 301 4.12 25.40 -12.77
N GLY A 302 5.41 25.78 -12.77
CA GLY A 302 6.46 25.12 -11.99
C GLY A 302 7.02 23.82 -12.60
N ILE A 303 6.52 23.39 -13.76
CA ILE A 303 7.00 22.21 -14.47
C ILE A 303 7.93 22.65 -15.61
N THR A 304 9.18 22.19 -15.58
CA THR A 304 10.16 22.42 -16.65
C THR A 304 9.97 21.39 -17.76
N ILE A 305 9.84 21.87 -19.01
CA ILE A 305 9.69 21.06 -20.21
C ILE A 305 10.67 21.51 -21.29
N ASN A 306 11.12 20.58 -22.13
CA ASN A 306 11.99 20.88 -23.26
C ASN A 306 11.20 21.35 -24.50
N MET A 307 11.89 21.86 -25.52
CA MET A 307 11.25 22.38 -26.73
C MET A 307 10.58 21.31 -27.61
N ALA A 308 10.95 20.03 -27.49
CA ALA A 308 10.28 18.95 -28.22
C ALA A 308 8.91 18.67 -27.61
N GLN A 309 8.85 18.57 -26.28
CA GLN A 309 7.60 18.47 -25.54
C GLN A 309 6.70 19.67 -25.83
N PHE A 310 7.29 20.88 -25.86
CA PHE A 310 6.56 22.08 -26.20
C PHE A 310 6.00 22.08 -27.62
N LEU A 311 6.76 21.64 -28.63
CA LEU A 311 6.28 21.50 -30.01
C LEU A 311 5.05 20.58 -30.11
N LYS A 312 5.05 19.47 -29.36
CA LYS A 312 3.91 18.55 -29.29
C LYS A 312 2.68 19.23 -28.69
N LEU A 313 2.86 19.94 -27.56
CA LEU A 313 1.78 20.68 -26.91
C LEU A 313 1.20 21.77 -27.81
N LEU A 314 2.04 22.51 -28.54
CA LEU A 314 1.59 23.51 -29.52
C LEU A 314 0.81 22.88 -30.67
N SER A 315 1.28 21.75 -31.19
CA SER A 315 0.62 21.04 -32.29
C SER A 315 -0.77 20.56 -31.90
N ILE A 316 -0.91 19.96 -30.71
CA ILE A 316 -2.20 19.54 -30.16
C ILE A 316 -3.09 20.77 -29.87
N SER A 317 -2.52 21.87 -29.37
CA SER A 317 -3.25 23.11 -29.11
C SER A 317 -3.89 23.67 -30.38
N ILE A 318 -3.15 23.74 -31.49
CA ILE A 318 -3.66 24.22 -32.78
C ILE A 318 -4.82 23.33 -33.26
N ILE A 319 -4.70 22.01 -33.15
CA ILE A 319 -5.74 21.04 -33.53
C ILE A 319 -6.99 21.22 -32.66
N ASN A 320 -6.81 21.32 -31.33
CA ASN A 320 -7.91 21.50 -30.38
C ASN A 320 -8.66 22.82 -30.62
N ILE A 321 -7.94 23.93 -30.80
CA ILE A 321 -8.54 25.22 -31.14
C ILE A 321 -9.36 25.11 -32.43
N ASN A 322 -8.83 24.48 -33.48
CA ASN A 322 -9.55 24.30 -34.75
C ASN A 322 -10.84 23.48 -34.58
N ASN A 323 -10.82 22.50 -33.69
CA ASN A 323 -11.97 21.66 -33.37
C ASN A 323 -12.94 22.29 -32.35
N GLY A 324 -12.65 23.51 -31.85
CA GLY A 324 -13.47 24.19 -30.86
C GLY A 324 -13.39 23.59 -29.45
N THR A 325 -12.32 22.86 -29.13
CA THR A 325 -12.10 22.25 -27.81
C THR A 325 -11.13 23.05 -26.96
N ASN A 326 -11.40 23.12 -25.66
CA ASN A 326 -10.57 23.81 -24.65
C ASN A 326 -9.99 22.84 -23.61
N SER A 327 -9.97 21.54 -23.92
CA SER A 327 -9.50 20.50 -23.01
C SER A 327 -8.02 20.66 -22.70
N SER A 328 -7.64 20.47 -21.43
CA SER A 328 -6.24 20.44 -21.02
C SER A 328 -5.49 19.32 -21.72
N ILE A 329 -4.25 19.60 -22.12
CA ILE A 329 -3.42 18.71 -22.92
C ILE A 329 -2.42 18.02 -22.00
N GLU A 330 -2.32 16.71 -22.14
CA GLU A 330 -1.38 15.89 -21.39
C GLU A 330 0.06 16.12 -21.84
N LEU A 331 0.96 16.28 -20.87
CA LEU A 331 2.39 16.32 -21.11
C LEU A 331 2.89 14.90 -21.36
N GLU A 332 3.37 14.67 -22.57
CA GLU A 332 4.03 13.43 -22.94
C GLU A 332 5.54 13.64 -23.07
N ASN A 333 6.31 12.56 -22.92
CA ASN A 333 7.75 12.61 -23.12
C ASN A 333 8.07 12.78 -24.61
N ALA A 334 9.02 13.67 -24.90
CA ALA A 334 9.59 13.86 -26.23
C ALA A 334 11.03 14.33 -26.10
N THR A 335 11.91 13.78 -26.94
CA THR A 335 13.33 14.16 -26.99
C THR A 335 13.62 15.16 -28.11
N THR A 336 14.60 16.04 -27.88
CA THR A 336 15.10 17.01 -28.86
C THR A 336 15.95 16.32 -29.93
N VAL A 337 16.09 16.95 -31.09
CA VAL A 337 16.81 16.41 -32.24
C VAL A 337 17.65 17.49 -32.91
N VAL A 338 18.59 17.06 -33.76
CA VAL A 338 19.31 17.97 -34.67
C VAL A 338 18.43 18.26 -35.88
N SER A 339 18.20 19.54 -36.15
CA SER A 339 17.35 19.99 -37.24
C SER A 339 17.96 19.80 -38.62
N SER A 340 17.11 19.60 -39.63
CA SER A 340 17.51 19.41 -41.03
C SER A 340 16.56 20.14 -41.98
N GLU A 341 16.74 21.46 -42.12
CA GLU A 341 15.91 22.33 -42.96
C GLU A 341 16.45 22.48 -44.40
N ASN A 342 15.55 22.67 -45.38
CA ASN A 342 15.92 23.04 -46.76
C ASN A 342 15.18 24.29 -47.31
N LEU A 343 14.68 25.14 -46.42
CA LEU A 343 14.07 26.42 -46.78
C LEU A 343 15.14 27.49 -47.01
N ASN A 344 15.09 28.14 -48.17
CA ASN A 344 16.01 29.22 -48.55
C ASN A 344 15.33 30.60 -48.65
N LYS A 345 14.01 30.66 -48.49
CA LYS A 345 13.23 31.91 -48.50
C LYS A 345 11.96 31.76 -47.67
N SER A 346 11.49 32.86 -47.08
CA SER A 346 10.21 32.86 -46.37
C SER A 346 9.04 32.66 -47.31
N ARG A 347 8.09 31.81 -46.90
CA ARG A 347 6.87 31.46 -47.66
C ARG A 347 5.71 31.25 -46.69
N SER A 348 4.50 31.50 -47.16
CA SER A 348 3.31 31.36 -46.31
C SER A 348 2.67 29.98 -46.46
N LEU A 349 2.27 29.39 -45.34
CA LEU A 349 1.34 28.26 -45.28
C LEU A 349 -0.06 28.82 -45.04
N ASN A 350 -1.05 28.37 -45.80
CA ASN A 350 -2.44 28.70 -45.49
C ASN A 350 -2.92 27.87 -44.27
N LYS A 351 -4.12 28.19 -43.77
CA LYS A 351 -4.73 27.49 -42.63
C LYS A 351 -4.81 25.98 -42.78
N THR A 352 -5.27 25.48 -43.93
CA THR A 352 -5.35 24.05 -44.20
C THR A 352 -3.98 23.38 -44.14
N ASP A 353 -2.95 24.05 -44.69
CA ASP A 353 -1.60 23.50 -44.76
C ASP A 353 -0.96 23.42 -43.37
N TYR A 354 -1.01 24.49 -42.56
CA TYR A 354 -0.42 24.43 -41.22
C TYR A 354 -1.20 23.52 -40.26
N LEU A 355 -2.51 23.33 -40.46
CA LEU A 355 -3.30 22.33 -39.72
C LEU A 355 -2.89 20.90 -40.09
N SER A 356 -2.63 20.64 -41.37
CA SER A 356 -2.12 19.35 -41.83
C SER A 356 -0.72 19.08 -41.27
N LEU A 357 0.13 20.11 -41.22
CA LEU A 357 1.44 20.06 -40.59
C LEU A 357 1.33 19.77 -39.08
N ALA A 358 0.42 20.40 -38.35
CA ALA A 358 0.21 20.14 -36.93
C ALA A 358 -0.19 18.69 -36.65
N ASN A 359 -1.08 18.12 -37.47
CA ASN A 359 -1.44 16.70 -37.39
C ASN A 359 -0.25 15.79 -37.71
N SER A 360 0.56 16.13 -38.71
CA SER A 360 1.74 15.35 -39.10
C SER A 360 2.79 15.32 -37.99
N ILE A 361 3.06 16.47 -37.35
CA ILE A 361 3.95 16.56 -36.18
C ILE A 361 3.42 15.72 -35.03
N LYS A 362 2.14 15.89 -34.67
CA LYS A 362 1.51 15.11 -33.60
C LYS A 362 1.67 13.60 -33.86
N SER A 363 1.26 13.13 -35.04
CA SER A 363 1.33 11.72 -35.41
C SER A 363 2.76 11.18 -35.39
N TYR A 364 3.72 11.95 -35.91
CA TYR A 364 5.14 11.58 -35.85
C TYR A 364 5.63 11.43 -34.40
N MET A 365 5.33 12.40 -33.54
CA MET A 365 5.80 12.41 -32.16
C MET A 365 5.10 11.37 -31.28
N ASP A 366 3.84 11.04 -31.57
CA ASP A 366 3.12 9.91 -30.94
C ASP A 366 3.78 8.57 -31.29
N THR A 367 4.27 8.43 -32.53
CA THR A 367 4.87 7.19 -33.02
C THR A 367 6.33 7.03 -32.58
N ASN A 368 7.10 8.12 -32.61
CA ASN A 368 8.56 8.05 -32.49
C ASN A 368 9.12 8.50 -31.13
N GLY A 369 8.32 9.14 -30.27
CA GLY A 369 8.78 9.62 -28.95
C GLY A 369 9.87 10.72 -29.00
N GLN A 370 10.10 11.31 -30.18
CA GLN A 370 11.07 12.38 -30.43
C GLN A 370 10.50 13.42 -31.39
N ALA A 371 11.01 14.65 -31.35
CA ALA A 371 10.66 15.67 -32.33
C ALA A 371 11.15 15.27 -33.74
N PRO A 372 10.45 15.70 -34.81
CA PRO A 372 10.95 15.52 -36.17
C PRO A 372 12.15 16.42 -36.42
N THR A 373 13.17 15.92 -37.12
CA THR A 373 14.31 16.74 -37.59
C THR A 373 13.84 17.76 -38.64
N TYR A 374 12.81 17.41 -39.41
CA TYR A 374 12.02 18.29 -40.28
C TYR A 374 10.64 17.69 -40.59
N GLN A 375 9.75 18.51 -41.15
CA GLN A 375 8.51 18.05 -41.76
C GLN A 375 8.37 18.58 -43.19
N SER A 376 7.99 17.71 -44.11
CA SER A 376 7.78 18.07 -45.51
C SER A 376 6.46 18.82 -45.71
N THR A 377 6.51 19.95 -46.40
CA THR A 377 5.35 20.78 -46.72
C THR A 377 5.36 21.20 -48.20
N ASN A 378 4.31 21.88 -48.66
CA ASN A 378 4.27 22.50 -50.00
C ASN A 378 5.26 23.67 -50.19
N ILE A 379 5.86 24.19 -49.11
CA ILE A 379 6.88 25.25 -49.18
C ILE A 379 8.32 24.73 -49.08
N GLY A 380 8.51 23.45 -48.72
CA GLY A 380 9.79 22.79 -48.47
C GLY A 380 9.79 21.99 -47.16
N ASN A 381 10.96 21.50 -46.75
CA ASN A 381 11.18 20.86 -45.46
C ASN A 381 11.38 21.93 -44.39
N VAL A 382 10.44 22.04 -43.46
CA VAL A 382 10.52 22.95 -42.32
C VAL A 382 11.28 22.26 -41.20
N GLY A 383 12.41 22.83 -40.75
CA GLY A 383 13.25 22.23 -39.71
C GLY A 383 12.66 22.35 -38.30
N TYR A 384 13.21 21.59 -37.35
CA TYR A 384 12.75 21.52 -35.97
C TYR A 384 12.56 22.90 -35.31
N GLU A 385 13.57 23.78 -35.36
CA GLU A 385 13.48 25.09 -34.71
C GLU A 385 12.45 26.01 -35.37
N SER A 386 12.37 25.98 -36.71
CA SER A 386 11.35 26.68 -37.48
C SER A 386 9.95 26.20 -37.13
N LEU A 387 9.76 24.89 -36.89
CA LEU A 387 8.48 24.34 -36.44
C LEU A 387 8.08 24.90 -35.07
N VAL A 388 8.99 24.86 -34.08
CA VAL A 388 8.72 25.40 -32.74
C VAL A 388 8.34 26.87 -32.81
N TYR A 389 9.16 27.69 -33.49
CA TYR A 389 8.93 29.13 -33.58
C TYR A 389 7.65 29.48 -34.35
N THR A 390 7.42 28.84 -35.50
CA THR A 390 6.20 29.05 -36.30
C THR A 390 4.94 28.71 -35.50
N PHE A 391 4.95 27.58 -34.78
CA PHE A 391 3.78 27.14 -34.01
C PHE A 391 3.55 28.03 -32.77
N ALA A 392 4.62 28.53 -32.15
CA ALA A 392 4.51 29.52 -31.09
C ALA A 392 3.84 30.81 -31.61
N GLN A 393 4.21 31.27 -32.81
CA GLN A 393 3.61 32.46 -33.44
C GLN A 393 2.14 32.27 -33.80
N ILE A 394 1.73 31.08 -34.24
CA ILE A 394 0.32 30.75 -34.50
C ILE A 394 -0.50 30.85 -33.21
N ILE A 395 -0.03 30.22 -32.12
CA ILE A 395 -0.71 30.22 -30.83
C ILE A 395 -0.72 31.62 -30.19
N SER A 396 0.39 32.37 -30.27
CA SER A 396 0.45 33.78 -29.85
C SER A 396 -0.52 34.65 -30.64
N SER A 397 -0.64 34.47 -31.96
CA SER A 397 -1.58 35.25 -32.77
C SER A 397 -3.03 34.97 -32.37
N HIS A 398 -3.36 33.71 -32.08
CA HIS A 398 -4.67 33.34 -31.55
C HIS A 398 -4.95 34.02 -30.20
N GLN A 399 -3.96 34.15 -29.31
CA GLN A 399 -4.14 34.86 -28.03
C GLN A 399 -4.55 36.32 -28.25
N SER A 400 -3.93 37.01 -29.22
CA SER A 400 -4.21 38.42 -29.49
C SER A 400 -5.54 38.66 -30.23
N LEU A 401 -5.96 37.73 -31.09
CA LEU A 401 -7.05 37.95 -32.05
C LEU A 401 -8.23 36.98 -31.89
N ASN A 402 -8.17 36.08 -30.89
CA ASN A 402 -9.19 35.09 -30.55
C ASN A 402 -9.65 34.21 -31.73
N SER A 403 -8.76 33.97 -32.68
CA SER A 403 -9.01 33.16 -33.88
C SER A 403 -7.69 32.67 -34.45
N LEU A 404 -7.67 31.47 -35.03
CA LEU A 404 -6.47 30.97 -35.70
C LEU A 404 -6.21 31.79 -36.98
N PRO A 405 -4.95 32.13 -37.30
CA PRO A 405 -4.59 32.87 -38.51
C PRO A 405 -5.05 32.18 -39.80
N ASP A 406 -5.44 32.94 -40.82
CA ASP A 406 -5.80 32.38 -42.13
C ASP A 406 -4.54 31.89 -42.90
N PHE A 407 -3.38 32.41 -42.53
CA PHE A 407 -2.07 31.96 -43.00
C PHE A 407 -0.99 32.25 -41.94
N ILE A 408 0.18 31.62 -42.07
CA ILE A 408 1.39 31.90 -41.30
C ILE A 408 2.57 32.03 -42.25
N THR A 409 3.46 33.01 -42.05
CA THR A 409 4.71 33.09 -42.81
C THR A 409 5.79 32.29 -42.10
N VAL A 410 6.30 31.24 -42.74
CA VAL A 410 7.44 30.49 -42.22
C VAL A 410 8.71 31.17 -42.68
N TYR A 411 9.53 31.61 -41.73
CA TYR A 411 10.85 32.16 -42.01
C TYR A 411 11.90 31.07 -41.81
N PRO A 412 12.88 30.92 -42.73
CA PRO A 412 13.96 29.95 -42.54
C PRO A 412 14.70 30.20 -41.22
N TRP A 413 15.09 29.14 -40.52
CA TRP A 413 15.79 29.28 -39.25
C TRP A 413 17.12 30.02 -39.40
N SER A 414 17.77 29.88 -40.56
CA SER A 414 19.00 30.63 -40.91
C SER A 414 18.79 32.15 -40.96
N THR A 415 17.56 32.62 -41.22
CA THR A 415 17.19 34.03 -41.10
C THR A 415 16.88 34.38 -39.65
N VAL A 416 16.09 33.58 -38.95
CA VAL A 416 15.67 33.85 -37.57
C VAL A 416 16.86 33.88 -36.60
N SER A 417 17.79 32.92 -36.75
CA SER A 417 18.98 32.77 -35.91
C SER A 417 20.13 33.73 -36.25
N ASN A 418 19.98 34.54 -37.30
CA ASN A 418 20.96 35.56 -37.62
C ASN A 418 20.79 36.76 -36.67
N ASN A 419 21.83 37.08 -35.91
CA ASN A 419 21.84 38.21 -34.97
C ASN A 419 21.72 39.60 -35.61
N ARG A 420 21.73 39.68 -36.94
CA ARG A 420 21.49 40.91 -37.71
C ARG A 420 20.03 41.06 -38.14
N THR A 421 19.22 40.03 -37.96
CA THR A 421 17.79 40.07 -38.28
C THR A 421 17.09 40.99 -37.29
N VAL A 422 16.28 41.91 -37.80
CA VAL A 422 15.49 42.82 -36.96
C VAL A 422 14.06 42.34 -36.98
N PHE A 423 13.49 42.11 -35.79
CA PHE A 423 12.08 41.76 -35.65
C PHE A 423 11.29 43.01 -35.27
N MET A 424 10.32 43.37 -36.11
CA MET A 424 9.36 44.42 -35.78
C MET A 424 8.05 43.79 -35.36
N ASN A 425 7.75 43.89 -34.06
CA ASN A 425 6.51 43.35 -33.52
C ASN A 425 5.31 44.20 -33.99
N MET A 426 4.16 43.53 -34.10
CA MET A 426 2.94 44.15 -34.63
C MET A 426 2.43 45.32 -33.76
N ALA A 427 2.60 45.24 -32.44
CA ALA A 427 2.15 46.29 -31.52
C ALA A 427 2.89 47.61 -31.74
N ASP A 428 4.22 47.55 -31.91
CA ASP A 428 5.06 48.71 -32.15
C ASP A 428 4.80 49.33 -33.54
N ILE A 429 4.51 48.52 -34.56
CA ILE A 429 4.12 49.02 -35.88
C ILE A 429 2.76 49.75 -35.81
N ILE A 430 1.79 49.23 -35.05
CA ILE A 430 0.48 49.86 -34.84
C ILE A 430 0.66 51.19 -34.09
N LEU A 431 1.46 51.19 -33.02
CA LEU A 431 1.76 52.40 -32.24
C LEU A 431 2.45 53.47 -33.09
N ALA A 432 3.44 53.06 -33.89
CA ALA A 432 4.14 53.94 -34.84
C ALA A 432 3.18 54.50 -35.90
N SER A 433 2.22 53.70 -36.37
CA SER A 433 1.20 54.16 -37.32
C SER A 433 0.33 55.27 -36.72
N GLY A 434 -0.11 55.12 -35.47
CA GLY A 434 -0.83 56.18 -34.75
C GLY A 434 0.02 57.44 -34.56
N THR A 435 1.29 57.27 -34.21
CA THR A 435 2.24 58.39 -34.05
C THR A 435 2.43 59.16 -35.36
N LEU A 436 2.54 58.46 -36.49
CA LEU A 436 2.65 59.10 -37.80
C LEU A 436 1.39 59.91 -38.15
N VAL A 437 0.19 59.37 -37.88
CA VAL A 437 -1.07 60.09 -38.09
C VAL A 437 -1.07 61.39 -37.30
N SER A 438 -0.80 61.34 -36.01
CA SER A 438 -0.75 62.56 -35.17
C SER A 438 0.32 63.57 -35.62
N HIS A 439 1.46 63.10 -36.13
CA HIS A 439 2.49 63.98 -36.68
C HIS A 439 2.00 64.70 -37.95
N VAL A 440 1.46 63.96 -38.92
CA VAL A 440 0.98 64.54 -40.18
C VAL A 440 -0.18 65.51 -39.95
N GLU A 441 -1.10 65.17 -39.04
CA GLU A 441 -2.23 66.04 -38.68
C GLU A 441 -1.79 67.34 -37.99
N SER A 442 -0.70 67.33 -37.23
CA SER A 442 -0.21 68.50 -36.49
C SER A 442 0.83 69.33 -37.23
N GLN A 443 1.71 68.69 -38.01
CA GLN A 443 2.83 69.35 -38.71
C GLN A 443 2.58 69.55 -40.20
N HIS A 444 1.52 68.94 -40.76
CA HIS A 444 1.15 69.00 -42.18
C HIS A 444 2.28 68.60 -43.15
N ASN A 445 3.20 67.76 -42.70
CA ASN A 445 4.28 67.18 -43.50
C ASN A 445 4.54 65.72 -43.10
N LEU A 446 5.32 65.02 -43.92
CA LEU A 446 5.77 63.65 -43.62
C LEU A 446 7.17 63.72 -42.97
N PRO A 447 7.43 63.01 -41.86
CA PRO A 447 8.76 62.98 -41.26
C PRO A 447 9.71 62.14 -42.11
N ASP A 448 11.03 62.37 -42.03
CA ASP A 448 12.01 61.58 -42.79
C ASP A 448 12.08 60.11 -42.33
N PHE A 449 11.76 59.86 -41.05
CA PHE A 449 11.82 58.56 -40.42
C PHE A 449 10.86 58.46 -39.22
N ILE A 450 10.59 57.22 -38.79
CA ILE A 450 9.90 56.90 -37.55
C ILE A 450 10.71 55.92 -36.72
N ILE A 451 10.53 55.93 -35.42
CA ILE A 451 11.20 55.00 -34.50
C ILE A 451 10.24 53.84 -34.20
N ILE A 452 10.68 52.61 -34.46
CA ILE A 452 9.94 51.38 -34.13
C ILE A 452 10.90 50.47 -33.39
N SER A 453 10.56 50.08 -32.16
CA SER A 453 11.41 49.21 -31.33
C SER A 453 12.87 49.70 -31.30
N GLU A 454 13.07 51.01 -31.06
CA GLU A 454 14.37 51.71 -31.04
C GLU A 454 15.10 51.84 -32.40
N ASN A 455 14.53 51.31 -33.48
CA ASN A 455 15.12 51.37 -34.82
C ASN A 455 14.61 52.57 -35.62
N LYS A 456 15.53 53.27 -36.29
CA LYS A 456 15.23 54.38 -37.21
C LYS A 456 14.78 53.84 -38.57
N ILE A 457 13.49 53.93 -38.87
CA ILE A 457 12.88 53.40 -40.10
C ILE A 457 12.50 54.54 -41.04
N ARG A 458 13.00 54.52 -42.28
CA ARG A 458 12.62 55.51 -43.31
C ARG A 458 11.15 55.33 -43.70
N MET A 459 10.50 56.40 -44.15
CA MET A 459 9.07 56.33 -44.51
C MET A 459 8.74 55.33 -45.62
N SER A 460 9.63 55.12 -46.59
CA SER A 460 9.45 54.10 -47.63
C SER A 460 9.42 52.68 -47.05
N ASP A 461 10.31 52.43 -46.09
CA ASP A 461 10.43 51.14 -45.40
C ASP A 461 9.24 50.96 -44.45
N PHE A 462 8.81 52.04 -43.79
CA PHE A 462 7.61 52.05 -42.96
C PHE A 462 6.33 51.76 -43.76
N LEU A 463 6.16 52.34 -44.95
CA LEU A 463 5.03 52.03 -45.83
C LEU A 463 4.97 50.54 -46.17
N MET A 464 6.12 49.92 -46.46
CA MET A 464 6.21 48.48 -46.71
C MET A 464 5.81 47.67 -45.47
N LEU A 465 6.29 48.06 -44.28
CA LEU A 465 5.98 47.39 -43.02
C LEU A 465 4.50 47.49 -42.65
N SER A 466 3.92 48.68 -42.74
CA SER A 466 2.50 48.90 -42.47
C SER A 466 1.61 48.15 -43.47
N SER A 467 2.04 48.03 -44.72
CA SER A 467 1.33 47.21 -45.72
C SER A 467 1.36 45.71 -45.38
N LYS A 468 2.51 45.19 -44.95
CA LYS A 468 2.65 43.81 -44.47
C LYS A 468 1.84 43.59 -43.18
N ALA A 469 1.88 44.54 -42.25
CA ALA A 469 1.13 44.50 -40.99
C ALA A 469 -0.39 44.48 -41.24
N LEU A 470 -0.88 45.32 -42.15
CA LEU A 470 -2.29 45.32 -42.55
C LEU A 470 -2.70 43.97 -43.15
N LYS A 471 -1.86 43.38 -44.02
CA LYS A 471 -2.10 42.03 -44.56
C LYS A 471 -2.16 40.97 -43.45
N ASN A 472 -1.24 41.03 -42.48
CA ASN A 472 -1.22 40.13 -41.34
C ASN A 472 -2.49 40.26 -40.50
N LEU A 473 -2.89 41.49 -40.12
CA LEU A 473 -4.12 41.75 -39.36
C LEU A 473 -5.37 41.25 -40.09
N ASN A 474 -5.48 41.48 -41.40
CA ASN A 474 -6.59 40.99 -42.20
C ASN A 474 -6.68 39.46 -42.22
N GLY A 475 -5.53 38.76 -42.19
CA GLY A 475 -5.43 37.32 -42.06
C GLY A 475 -5.37 36.81 -40.61
N LYS A 476 -5.74 37.64 -39.63
CA LYS A 476 -5.72 37.31 -38.19
C LYS A 476 -4.38 36.80 -37.67
N LEU A 477 -3.30 37.32 -38.22
CA LEU A 477 -1.93 36.98 -37.89
C LEU A 477 -1.29 38.14 -37.10
N PHE A 478 -0.73 37.85 -35.93
CA PHE A 478 -0.05 38.83 -35.07
C PHE A 478 1.47 38.54 -34.97
N GLN A 479 2.04 38.06 -36.07
CA GLN A 479 3.45 37.70 -36.21
C GLN A 479 4.34 38.92 -36.45
N SER A 480 5.51 38.97 -35.82
CA SER A 480 6.55 39.97 -36.09
C SER A 480 7.01 39.92 -37.55
N ILE A 481 7.40 41.08 -38.07
CA ILE A 481 7.83 41.27 -39.46
C ILE A 481 9.34 41.50 -39.48
N MET A 482 10.02 40.78 -40.39
CA MET A 482 11.45 40.94 -40.70
C MET A 482 11.67 41.77 -41.97
#